data_AF-A0A527VST7-F1
#
_entry.id   AF-A0A527VST7-F1
#
_cell.length_a   1.000
_cell.length_b   1.000
_cell.length_c   1.000
_cell.angle_alpha   90.00
_cell.angle_beta   90.00
_cell.angle_gamma   90.00
#
_symmetry.space_group_name_H-M   'P 1'
#
loop_
_entity.id
_entity.type
_entity.pdbx_description
1 polymer ?
#
loop_
_entity_poly.entity_id
_entity_poly.type
_entity_poly.pdbx_seq_one_letter_code
_entity_poly.pdbx_strand_id
1 'polypeptide(L)'
;EMARVAAAGLADSEERRFVHSDTPTKLKVTGIDLYSLGDFADGEDREEIILRDASAGIYKRVVLQDNRIIGTVLFGETADGAWFNDLKKKATDISEMRDTLIFGQAFQGGVSSDPLAAVAALADDAEICGCNGVCKGKITGAITGKGLTGLDDVRAHTKASASCGSCTGLVEQLLR
;
A
#
# COMPACT_ATOMS: atom_id res chain seq x y z
N GLU A 1 10.18 -13.46 -1.55
CA GLU A 1 10.31 -13.98 -2.92
C GLU A 1 11.71 -14.45 -3.26
N MET A 2 12.74 -13.62 -3.06
CA MET A 2 14.16 -13.99 -3.29
C MET A 2 14.55 -15.37 -2.73
N ALA A 3 14.19 -15.68 -1.48
CA ALA A 3 14.48 -16.99 -0.87
C ALA A 3 13.82 -18.17 -1.62
N ARG A 4 12.61 -18.00 -2.17
CA ARG A 4 11.93 -19.04 -2.96
C ARG A 4 12.57 -19.24 -4.32
N VAL A 5 12.99 -18.14 -4.97
CA VAL A 5 13.73 -18.18 -6.23
C VAL A 5 15.08 -18.86 -6.03
N ALA A 6 15.81 -18.49 -4.96
CA ALA A 6 17.08 -19.12 -4.62
C ALA A 6 16.91 -20.63 -4.33
N ALA A 7 15.89 -21.01 -3.55
CA ALA A 7 15.60 -22.42 -3.28
C ALA A 7 15.22 -23.20 -4.55
N ALA A 8 14.48 -22.60 -5.49
CA ALA A 8 14.15 -23.23 -6.77
C ALA A 8 15.40 -23.43 -7.65
N GLY A 9 16.28 -22.42 -7.69
CA GLY A 9 17.56 -22.53 -8.40
C GLY A 9 18.48 -23.60 -7.82
N LEU A 10 18.52 -23.76 -6.48
CA LEU A 10 19.26 -24.85 -5.82
C LEU A 10 18.65 -26.24 -6.07
N ALA A 11 17.39 -26.31 -6.48
CA ALA A 11 16.67 -27.54 -6.76
C ALA A 11 16.60 -27.86 -8.28
N ASP A 12 17.42 -27.21 -9.10
CA ASP A 12 17.44 -27.31 -10.58
C ASP A 12 16.04 -27.13 -11.22
N SER A 13 15.20 -26.30 -10.59
CA SER A 13 13.90 -25.91 -11.13
C SER A 13 14.03 -24.57 -11.86
N GLU A 14 14.15 -24.62 -13.18
CA GLU A 14 14.58 -23.47 -14.02
C GLU A 14 13.53 -22.37 -14.25
N GLU A 15 12.33 -22.45 -13.68
CA GLU A 15 11.21 -21.63 -14.18
C GLU A 15 10.98 -20.30 -13.45
N ARG A 16 11.73 -19.98 -12.39
CA ARG A 16 11.49 -18.75 -11.60
C ARG A 16 12.67 -17.79 -11.62
N ARG A 17 12.46 -16.62 -12.23
CA ARG A 17 13.35 -15.45 -12.11
C ARG A 17 12.81 -14.48 -11.07
N PHE A 18 13.70 -13.94 -10.24
CA PHE A 18 13.34 -12.85 -9.34
C PHE A 18 13.12 -11.57 -10.14
N VAL A 19 11.99 -10.91 -9.89
CA VAL A 19 11.69 -9.57 -10.37
C VAL A 19 11.57 -8.68 -9.15
N HIS A 20 12.37 -7.62 -9.09
CA HIS A 20 12.28 -6.66 -8.00
C HIS A 20 10.93 -5.96 -8.03
N SER A 21 10.29 -5.89 -6.88
CA SER A 21 9.09 -5.10 -6.67
C SER A 21 9.30 -4.21 -5.46
N ASP A 22 9.01 -2.92 -5.62
CA ASP A 22 9.09 -1.99 -4.50
C ASP A 22 8.04 -2.38 -3.47
N THR A 23 8.53 -2.65 -2.26
CA THR A 23 7.67 -2.97 -1.12
C THR A 23 7.59 -1.75 -0.23
N PRO A 24 6.39 -1.24 0.06
CA PRO A 24 6.24 -0.15 1.00
C PRO A 24 6.80 -0.52 2.37
N THR A 25 7.51 0.42 2.97
CA THR A 25 8.08 0.28 4.32
C THR A 25 7.22 1.05 5.30
N LYS A 26 6.88 0.39 6.42
CA LYS A 26 6.16 1.02 7.52
C LYS A 26 6.87 0.72 8.84
N LEU A 27 7.08 1.76 9.65
CA LEU A 27 7.77 1.62 10.93
C LEU A 27 6.78 1.14 12.02
N LYS A 28 7.23 0.20 12.86
CA LYS A 28 6.46 -0.30 14.02
C LYS A 28 6.98 0.27 15.34
N VAL A 29 7.12 1.60 15.41
CA VAL A 29 7.53 2.28 16.65
C VAL A 29 6.32 3.01 17.22
N THR A 30 6.02 2.75 18.48
CA THR A 30 4.89 3.39 19.17
C THR A 30 5.02 4.90 19.12
N GLY A 31 3.95 5.58 18.69
CA GLY A 31 3.92 7.05 18.57
C GLY A 31 4.64 7.61 17.35
N ILE A 32 5.14 6.75 16.45
CA ILE A 32 5.75 7.17 15.19
C ILE A 32 5.06 6.46 14.02
N ASP A 33 4.19 7.19 13.34
CA ASP A 33 3.61 6.76 12.08
C ASP A 33 4.49 7.22 10.92
N LEU A 34 5.24 6.28 10.35
CA LEU A 34 6.09 6.51 9.18
C LEU A 34 5.77 5.49 8.09
N TYR A 35 5.58 5.97 6.87
CA TYR A 35 5.39 5.16 5.69
C TYR A 35 6.26 5.70 4.55
N SER A 36 6.96 4.83 3.84
CA SER A 36 7.71 5.18 2.64
C SER A 36 7.56 4.14 1.55
N LEU A 37 7.59 4.59 0.30
CA LEU A 37 7.54 3.73 -0.88
C LEU A 37 8.36 4.35 -2.02
N GLY A 38 8.92 3.49 -2.86
CA GLY A 38 9.54 3.90 -4.13
C GLY A 38 10.84 4.68 -3.97
N ASP A 39 11.13 5.49 -4.99
CA ASP A 39 12.35 6.28 -5.10
C ASP A 39 12.08 7.74 -4.74
N PHE A 40 12.74 8.20 -3.68
CA PHE A 40 12.66 9.55 -3.13
C PHE A 40 14.05 10.20 -3.00
N ALA A 41 15.04 9.67 -3.72
CA ALA A 41 16.34 10.31 -3.88
C ALA A 41 16.21 11.59 -4.72
N ASP A 42 17.14 12.52 -4.53
CA ASP A 42 17.17 13.75 -5.31
C ASP A 42 17.64 13.47 -6.76
N GLY A 43 17.10 14.22 -7.72
CA GLY A 43 17.41 14.10 -9.14
C GLY A 43 16.91 15.32 -9.92
N GLU A 44 17.55 15.64 -11.04
CA GLU A 44 17.23 16.83 -11.85
C GLU A 44 15.92 16.68 -12.64
N ASP A 45 15.49 15.44 -12.88
CA ASP A 45 14.28 15.05 -13.61
C ASP A 45 13.05 14.87 -12.70
N ARG A 46 13.13 15.36 -11.46
CA ARG A 46 12.15 15.09 -10.42
C ARG A 46 11.46 16.35 -9.95
N GLU A 47 10.16 16.24 -9.76
CA GLU A 47 9.35 17.25 -9.09
C GLU A 47 8.88 16.73 -7.74
N GLU A 48 8.60 17.61 -6.79
CA GLU A 48 8.08 17.24 -5.49
C GLU A 48 6.88 18.08 -5.06
N ILE A 49 5.92 17.40 -4.43
CA ILE A 49 4.81 18.05 -3.72
C ILE A 49 5.01 17.77 -2.24
N ILE A 50 5.14 18.84 -1.45
CA ILE A 50 5.41 18.76 -0.01
C ILE A 50 4.28 19.45 0.75
N LEU A 51 3.73 18.74 1.73
CA LEU A 51 2.89 19.30 2.77
C LEU A 51 3.57 19.10 4.11
N ARG A 52 3.70 20.19 4.88
CA ARG A 52 4.27 20.17 6.22
C ARG A 52 3.39 20.97 7.18
N ASP A 53 2.91 20.29 8.21
CA ASP A 53 2.30 20.92 9.38
C ASP A 53 3.09 20.49 10.62
N ALA A 54 3.96 21.38 11.09
CA ALA A 54 4.79 21.11 12.25
C ALA A 54 3.98 21.00 13.55
N SER A 55 2.83 21.67 13.64
CA SER A 55 1.99 21.66 14.85
C SER A 55 1.20 20.38 14.98
N ALA A 56 0.72 19.85 13.86
CA ALA A 56 0.06 18.54 13.79
C ALA A 56 1.05 17.37 13.69
N GLY A 57 2.35 17.65 13.53
CA GLY A 57 3.36 16.61 13.33
C GLY A 57 3.22 15.87 12.01
N ILE A 58 2.71 16.54 10.96
CA ILE A 58 2.45 15.95 9.65
C ILE A 58 3.55 16.38 8.67
N TYR A 59 4.08 15.40 7.95
CA TYR A 59 4.93 15.64 6.79
C TYR A 59 4.58 14.64 5.68
N LYS A 60 4.24 15.15 4.50
CA LYS A 60 3.96 14.36 3.29
C LYS A 60 4.87 14.88 2.19
N ARG A 61 5.65 14.00 1.56
CA ARG A 61 6.46 14.28 0.37
C ARG A 61 6.10 13.26 -0.69
N VAL A 62 5.64 13.72 -1.84
CA VAL A 62 5.37 12.90 -3.02
C VAL A 62 6.36 13.33 -4.09
N VAL A 63 7.15 12.38 -4.59
CA VAL A 63 8.16 12.61 -5.62
C VAL A 63 7.62 12.10 -6.95
N LEU A 64 7.74 12.95 -7.96
CA LEU A 64 7.13 12.79 -9.27
C LEU A 64 8.21 12.78 -10.37
N GLN A 65 7.93 12.03 -11.43
CA GLN A 65 8.64 12.08 -12.70
C GLN A 65 7.59 11.92 -13.81
N ASP A 66 7.60 12.81 -14.80
CA ASP A 66 6.64 12.81 -15.92
C ASP A 66 5.16 12.73 -15.48
N ASN A 67 4.77 13.50 -14.46
CA ASN A 67 3.43 13.45 -13.84
C ASN A 67 3.02 12.05 -13.33
N ARG A 68 3.98 11.24 -12.89
CA ARG A 68 3.74 9.95 -12.24
C ARG A 68 4.48 9.89 -10.92
N ILE A 69 3.88 9.23 -9.93
CA ILE A 69 4.50 9.05 -8.62
C ILE A 69 5.63 8.02 -8.74
N ILE A 70 6.84 8.42 -8.38
CA ILE A 70 7.99 7.51 -8.26
C ILE A 70 8.34 7.20 -6.80
N GLY A 71 7.98 8.08 -5.87
CA GLY A 71 8.21 7.87 -4.44
C GLY A 71 7.25 8.64 -3.54
N THR A 72 7.11 8.17 -2.31
CA THR A 72 6.29 8.82 -1.30
C THR A 72 6.88 8.61 0.09
N VAL A 73 6.89 9.65 0.90
CA VAL A 73 7.23 9.62 2.33
C VAL A 73 6.12 10.31 3.11
N LEU A 74 5.54 9.61 4.06
CA LEU A 74 4.46 10.09 4.92
C LEU A 74 4.87 9.92 6.39
N PHE A 75 4.69 10.98 7.17
CA PHE A 75 4.92 11.01 8.61
C PHE A 75 3.71 11.63 9.32
N GLY A 76 3.32 11.02 10.45
CA GLY A 76 2.10 11.36 11.18
C GLY A 76 0.86 10.77 10.52
N GLU A 77 0.47 11.30 9.36
CA GLU A 77 -0.67 10.79 8.59
C GLU A 77 -0.25 9.82 7.49
N THR A 78 -0.41 8.52 7.74
CA THR A 78 0.03 7.45 6.81
C THR A 78 -1.11 6.63 6.20
N ALA A 79 -2.36 7.04 6.41
CA ALA A 79 -3.55 6.29 5.98
C ALA A 79 -3.62 6.11 4.45
N ASP A 80 -3.30 7.16 3.69
CA ASP A 80 -3.32 7.15 2.22
C ASP A 80 -2.12 6.43 1.58
N GLY A 81 -1.19 5.89 2.36
CA GLY A 81 0.03 5.26 1.82
C GLY A 81 -0.25 4.18 0.77
N ALA A 82 -1.25 3.32 1.02
CA ALA A 82 -1.64 2.28 0.07
C ALA A 82 -2.20 2.85 -1.24
N TRP A 83 -2.92 3.97 -1.18
CA TRP A 83 -3.44 4.65 -2.36
C TRP A 83 -2.32 5.26 -3.20
N PHE A 84 -1.34 5.94 -2.58
CA PHE A 84 -0.15 6.41 -3.30
C PHE A 84 0.64 5.27 -3.94
N ASN A 85 0.74 4.11 -3.27
CA ASN A 85 1.40 2.93 -3.83
C ASN A 85 0.67 2.39 -5.06
N ASP A 86 -0.67 2.36 -5.01
CA ASP A 86 -1.50 1.93 -6.15
C ASP A 86 -1.29 2.84 -7.37
N LEU A 87 -1.32 4.17 -7.17
CA LEU A 87 -1.03 5.14 -8.23
C LEU A 87 0.37 4.95 -8.83
N LYS A 88 1.39 4.70 -8.00
CA LYS A 88 2.75 4.39 -8.48
C LYS A 88 2.77 3.09 -9.29
N LYS A 89 2.19 2.01 -8.78
CA LYS A 89 2.19 0.69 -9.45
C LYS A 89 1.50 0.73 -10.81
N LYS A 90 0.39 1.47 -10.90
CA LYS A 90 -0.35 1.69 -12.14
C LYS A 90 0.32 2.71 -13.05
N ALA A 91 1.36 3.37 -12.56
CA ALA A 91 2.01 4.49 -13.20
C ALA A 91 0.93 5.50 -13.65
N THR A 92 0.00 5.87 -12.77
CA THR A 92 -1.13 6.75 -13.11
C THR A 92 -0.62 8.16 -13.41
N ASP A 93 -1.15 8.79 -14.45
CA ASP A 93 -0.93 10.22 -14.72
C ASP A 93 -1.73 11.04 -13.70
N ILE A 94 -1.06 11.86 -12.90
CA ILE A 94 -1.69 12.64 -11.82
C ILE A 94 -2.10 14.05 -12.26
N SER A 95 -1.95 14.42 -13.53
CA SER A 95 -2.15 15.80 -14.02
C SER A 95 -3.51 16.39 -13.61
N GLU A 96 -4.59 15.61 -13.69
CA GLU A 96 -5.94 16.08 -13.35
C GLU A 96 -6.17 16.29 -11.84
N MET A 97 -5.39 15.59 -11.00
CA MET A 97 -5.53 15.61 -9.54
C MET A 97 -4.36 16.27 -8.81
N ARG A 98 -3.41 16.85 -9.56
CA ARG A 98 -2.11 17.27 -9.03
C ARG A 98 -2.22 18.24 -7.85
N ASP A 99 -3.12 19.21 -7.95
CA ASP A 99 -3.30 20.26 -6.94
C ASP A 99 -3.88 19.74 -5.62
N THR A 100 -4.61 18.62 -5.66
CA THR A 100 -5.26 18.03 -4.48
C THR A 100 -4.62 16.71 -4.04
N LEU A 101 -3.71 16.16 -4.85
CA LEU A 101 -3.06 14.85 -4.65
C LEU A 101 -2.49 14.68 -3.24
N ILE A 102 -1.87 15.72 -2.70
CA ILE A 102 -1.18 15.69 -1.41
C ILE A 102 -2.14 15.52 -0.21
N PHE A 103 -3.42 15.83 -0.38
CA PHE A 103 -4.45 15.70 0.65
C PHE A 103 -5.05 14.30 0.72
N GLY A 104 -4.70 13.40 -0.20
CA GLY A 104 -5.10 12.00 -0.17
C GLY A 104 -6.34 11.68 -0.99
N GLN A 105 -6.76 10.41 -0.91
CA GLN A 105 -7.79 9.85 -1.79
C GLN A 105 -9.16 10.53 -1.62
N ALA A 106 -9.49 10.97 -0.41
CA ALA A 106 -10.77 11.59 -0.08
C ALA A 106 -11.04 12.88 -0.89
N PHE A 107 -9.99 13.56 -1.34
CA PHE A 107 -10.08 14.81 -2.11
C PHE A 107 -10.27 14.60 -3.61
N GLN A 108 -10.31 13.34 -4.08
CA GLN A 108 -10.47 13.01 -5.50
C GLN A 108 -11.92 12.82 -5.95
N GLY A 109 -12.90 13.05 -5.06
CA GLY A 109 -14.32 12.95 -5.39
C GLY A 109 -14.73 11.52 -5.71
N GLY A 110 -15.14 10.75 -4.70
CA GLY A 110 -15.61 9.38 -4.96
C GLY A 110 -15.70 8.44 -3.77
N VAL A 111 -15.33 8.85 -2.57
CA VAL A 111 -15.44 7.97 -1.40
C VAL A 111 -16.84 8.12 -0.80
N SER A 112 -17.64 7.05 -0.81
CA SER A 112 -18.86 7.00 -0.02
C SER A 112 -18.53 7.27 1.44
N SER A 113 -19.36 8.07 2.12
CA SER A 113 -19.22 8.34 3.56
C SER A 113 -19.38 7.10 4.45
N ASP A 114 -19.71 5.94 3.86
CA ASP A 114 -19.74 4.63 4.52
C ASP A 114 -18.38 3.88 4.33
N PRO A 115 -17.61 3.69 5.41
CA PRO A 115 -16.35 2.95 5.38
C PRO A 115 -16.47 1.50 4.90
N LEU A 116 -17.59 0.82 5.17
CA LEU A 116 -17.78 -0.58 4.73
C LEU A 116 -18.01 -0.64 3.22
N ALA A 117 -18.85 0.26 2.69
CA ALA A 117 -19.09 0.37 1.26
C ALA A 117 -17.82 0.73 0.49
N ALA A 118 -16.95 1.56 1.07
CA ALA A 118 -15.67 1.93 0.46
C ALA A 118 -14.75 0.70 0.26
N VAL A 119 -14.64 -0.19 1.25
CA VAL A 119 -13.83 -1.42 1.13
C VAL A 119 -14.47 -2.45 0.20
N ALA A 120 -15.79 -2.56 0.24
CA ALA A 120 -16.54 -3.41 -0.68
C ALA A 120 -16.41 -2.94 -2.15
N ALA A 121 -16.27 -1.64 -2.39
CA ALA A 121 -16.09 -1.06 -3.72
C ALA A 121 -14.67 -1.16 -4.29
N LEU A 122 -13.66 -1.50 -3.48
CA LEU A 122 -12.29 -1.68 -3.96
C LEU A 122 -12.20 -2.81 -5.01
N ALA A 123 -11.36 -2.63 -6.02
CA ALA A 123 -11.05 -3.70 -6.98
C ALA A 123 -10.32 -4.87 -6.29
N ASP A 124 -10.38 -6.07 -6.86
CA ASP A 124 -9.76 -7.27 -6.27
C ASP A 124 -8.23 -7.19 -6.23
N ASP A 125 -7.62 -6.44 -7.13
CA ASP A 125 -6.18 -6.17 -7.16
C ASP A 125 -5.75 -5.06 -6.19
N ALA A 126 -6.70 -4.32 -5.58
CA ALA A 126 -6.42 -3.26 -4.65
C ALA A 126 -5.66 -3.79 -3.42
N GLU A 127 -4.55 -3.13 -3.09
CA GLU A 127 -3.70 -3.52 -1.97
C GLU A 127 -4.37 -3.19 -0.63
N ILE A 128 -4.58 -4.21 0.20
CA ILE A 128 -5.12 -4.07 1.56
C ILE A 128 -3.98 -4.07 2.58
N CYS A 129 -3.00 -4.96 2.42
CA CYS A 129 -1.84 -5.04 3.30
C CYS A 129 -0.57 -4.60 2.58
N GLY A 130 -0.15 -3.35 2.77
CA GLY A 130 1.06 -2.81 2.13
C GLY A 130 2.35 -3.52 2.55
N CYS A 131 2.52 -3.79 3.85
CA CYS A 131 3.74 -4.42 4.38
C CYS A 131 3.98 -5.86 3.86
N ASN A 132 2.93 -6.55 3.38
CA ASN A 132 3.02 -7.91 2.86
C ASN A 132 2.55 -8.02 1.39
N GLY A 133 2.22 -6.91 0.73
CA GLY A 133 1.70 -6.86 -0.64
C GLY A 133 0.46 -7.74 -0.86
N VAL A 134 -0.51 -7.75 0.06
CA VAL A 134 -1.71 -8.58 -0.05
C VAL A 134 -2.88 -7.74 -0.55
N CYS A 135 -3.46 -8.14 -1.68
CA CYS A 135 -4.64 -7.51 -2.26
C CYS A 135 -5.97 -8.06 -1.71
N LYS A 136 -7.07 -7.33 -1.97
CA LYS A 136 -8.42 -7.70 -1.56
C LYS A 136 -8.83 -9.09 -2.04
N GLY A 137 -8.66 -9.39 -3.33
CA GLY A 137 -9.04 -10.66 -3.93
C GLY A 137 -8.33 -11.87 -3.31
N LYS A 138 -7.08 -11.69 -2.86
CA LYS A 138 -6.34 -12.73 -2.14
C LYS A 138 -6.91 -12.98 -0.74
N ILE A 139 -7.43 -11.95 -0.08
CA ILE A 139 -8.07 -12.07 1.25
C ILE A 139 -9.45 -12.70 1.11
N THR A 140 -10.31 -12.13 0.26
CA THR A 140 -11.67 -12.62 0.04
C THR A 140 -11.67 -14.04 -0.52
N GLY A 141 -10.80 -14.34 -1.49
CA GLY A 141 -10.62 -15.69 -2.03
C GLY A 141 -10.16 -16.71 -0.97
N ALA A 142 -9.31 -16.31 -0.02
CA ALA A 142 -8.92 -17.19 1.09
C ALA A 142 -10.07 -17.39 2.08
N ILE A 143 -10.82 -16.34 2.41
CA ILE A 143 -12.00 -16.39 3.28
C ILE A 143 -13.03 -17.37 2.71
N THR A 144 -13.45 -17.17 1.46
CA THR A 144 -14.47 -18.01 0.81
C THR A 144 -13.95 -19.42 0.55
N GLY A 145 -12.74 -19.57 0.01
CA GLY A 145 -12.20 -20.87 -0.39
C GLY A 145 -11.89 -21.81 0.80
N LYS A 146 -11.70 -21.26 2.00
CA LYS A 146 -11.36 -22.03 3.20
C LYS A 146 -12.36 -21.89 4.35
N GLY A 147 -13.42 -21.10 4.16
CA GLY A 147 -14.43 -20.84 5.19
C GLY A 147 -13.86 -20.15 6.43
N LEU A 148 -12.95 -19.18 6.24
CA LEU A 148 -12.30 -18.50 7.36
C LEU A 148 -13.29 -17.54 8.05
N THR A 149 -13.37 -17.58 9.37
CA THR A 149 -14.30 -16.74 10.15
C THR A 149 -13.57 -15.83 11.15
N GLY A 150 -12.26 -16.03 11.35
CA GLY A 150 -11.44 -15.25 12.26
C GLY A 150 -10.32 -14.47 11.58
N LEU A 151 -9.95 -13.35 12.20
CA LEU A 151 -8.79 -12.56 11.79
C LEU A 151 -7.48 -13.36 11.84
N ASP A 152 -7.32 -14.22 12.84
CA ASP A 152 -6.12 -15.05 12.99
C ASP A 152 -5.99 -16.09 11.88
N ASP A 153 -7.10 -16.62 11.37
CA ASP A 153 -7.10 -17.52 10.22
C ASP A 153 -6.66 -16.78 8.94
N VAL A 154 -7.16 -15.56 8.74
CA VAL A 154 -6.75 -14.71 7.62
C VAL A 154 -5.27 -14.40 7.70
N ARG A 155 -4.76 -14.05 8.89
CA ARG A 155 -3.32 -13.83 9.14
C ARG A 155 -2.49 -15.07 8.80
N ALA A 156 -2.94 -16.25 9.24
CA ALA A 156 -2.25 -17.51 9.02
C ALA A 156 -2.13 -17.85 7.53
N HIS A 157 -3.20 -17.62 6.75
CA HIS A 157 -3.28 -18.04 5.36
C HIS A 157 -2.86 -16.99 4.33
N THR A 158 -2.98 -15.71 4.64
CA THR A 158 -2.69 -14.62 3.68
C THR A 158 -1.50 -13.77 4.08
N LYS A 159 -1.11 -13.80 5.36
CA LYS A 159 -0.20 -12.84 6.02
C LYS A 159 -0.73 -11.41 6.13
N ALA A 160 -1.93 -11.08 5.64
CA ALA A 160 -2.54 -9.77 5.91
C ALA A 160 -2.69 -9.57 7.43
N SER A 161 -2.50 -8.33 7.92
CA SER A 161 -2.50 -7.96 9.36
C SER A 161 -1.38 -8.59 10.22
N ALA A 162 -0.61 -9.56 9.73
CA ALA A 162 0.40 -10.29 10.54
C ALA A 162 1.74 -9.56 10.75
N SER A 163 2.01 -8.52 9.95
CA SER A 163 3.26 -7.73 10.04
C SER A 163 3.02 -6.45 10.82
N CYS A 164 2.76 -5.33 10.15
CA CYS A 164 2.64 -4.00 10.79
C CYS A 164 1.29 -3.71 11.46
N GLY A 165 0.28 -4.56 11.26
CA GLY A 165 -1.03 -4.43 11.91
C GLY A 165 -1.92 -3.29 11.40
N SER A 166 -1.42 -2.34 10.61
CA SER A 166 -2.18 -1.15 10.21
C SER A 166 -3.40 -1.43 9.32
N CYS A 167 -3.42 -2.56 8.61
CA CYS A 167 -4.55 -2.96 7.78
C CYS A 167 -5.60 -3.80 8.54
N THR A 168 -5.48 -3.98 9.86
CA THR A 168 -6.35 -4.88 10.62
C THR A 168 -7.82 -4.52 10.48
N GLY A 169 -8.18 -3.24 10.63
CA GLY A 169 -9.57 -2.80 10.48
C GLY A 169 -10.14 -3.08 9.07
N LEU A 170 -9.34 -2.92 8.01
CA LEU A 170 -9.76 -3.25 6.65
C LEU A 170 -9.98 -4.77 6.48
N VAL A 171 -9.13 -5.59 7.06
CA VAL A 171 -9.27 -7.05 7.03
C VAL A 171 -10.51 -7.50 7.81
N GLU A 172 -10.79 -6.89 8.96
CA GLU A 172 -11.99 -7.17 9.75
C GLU A 172 -13.27 -6.77 9.02
N GLN A 173 -13.24 -5.70 8.23
CA GLN A 173 -14.36 -5.32 7.37
C GLN A 173 -14.60 -6.34 6.24
N LEU A 174 -13.54 -6.95 5.68
CA LEU A 174 -13.65 -8.00 4.67
C LEU A 174 -14.15 -9.35 5.22
N LEU A 175 -14.13 -9.55 6.54
CA LEU A 175 -14.64 -10.74 7.22
C LEU A 175 -16.15 -10.67 7.50
N ARG A 176 -16.76 -9.49 7.37
CA ARG A 176 -18.20 -9.26 7.62
C ARG A 176 -18.98 -9.35 6.32
#